data_AF-A4E8S5-F1
#
_entry.id   AF-A4E8S5-F1
#
_cell.length_a   1.000
_cell.length_b   1.000
_cell.length_c   1.000
_cell.angle_alpha   90.00
_cell.angle_beta   90.00
_cell.angle_gamma   90.00
#
_symmetry.space_group_name_H-M   'P 1'
#
loop_
_entity.id
_entity.type
_entity.pdbx_description
1 polymer ?
#
loop_
_entity_poly.entity_id
_entity_poly.type
_entity_poly.pdbx_seq_one_letter_code
_entity_poly.pdbx_strand_id
1 'polypeptide(L)'
;MGDIASLIAPHPLLVQSCEEDHLNGSRGLKNVDEQLEIVRDAYKLLGRRDGLRHEVCPGEHHLGVTYLAEDIEWLDSHVAECAPVHSPSACCE
;
A
#
# COMPACT_ATOMS: atom_id res chain seq x y z
N MET A 1 4.82 10.61 5.77
CA MET A 1 4.85 9.20 5.30
C MET A 1 4.11 9.08 3.98
N GLY A 2 2.89 9.63 3.88
CA GLY A 2 2.03 9.53 2.69
C GLY A 2 2.73 9.93 1.38
N ASP A 3 3.34 11.12 1.31
CA ASP A 3 4.00 11.59 0.07
C ASP A 3 5.10 10.67 -0.45
N ILE A 4 5.90 10.09 0.46
CA ILE A 4 6.97 9.16 0.10
C ILE A 4 6.38 7.82 -0.34
N ALA A 5 5.41 7.29 0.41
CA ALA A 5 4.74 6.04 0.06
C ALA A 5 3.99 6.13 -1.28
N SER A 6 3.47 7.30 -1.64
CA SER A 6 2.84 7.56 -2.95
C SER A 6 3.79 7.34 -4.13
N LEU A 7 5.11 7.42 -3.94
CA LEU A 7 6.09 7.17 -5.01
C LEU A 7 6.14 5.69 -5.45
N ILE A 8 5.54 4.79 -4.67
CA ILE A 8 5.46 3.36 -5.01
C ILE A 8 4.41 3.11 -6.10
N ALA A 9 3.35 3.93 -6.15
CA ALA A 9 2.29 3.81 -7.14
C ALA A 9 2.90 3.86 -8.57
N PRO A 10 2.45 3.00 -9.50
CA PRO A 10 1.28 2.12 -9.41
C PRO A 10 1.55 0.71 -8.83
N HIS A 11 2.78 0.37 -8.46
CA HIS A 11 3.14 -0.97 -7.96
C HIS A 11 2.37 -1.29 -6.68
N PRO A 12 2.01 -2.55 -6.40
CA PRO A 12 1.25 -2.87 -5.20
C PRO A 12 2.00 -2.51 -3.91
N LEU A 13 1.27 -1.97 -2.93
CA LEU A 13 1.77 -1.61 -1.61
C LEU A 13 0.85 -2.15 -0.53
N LEU A 14 1.45 -2.88 0.42
CA LEU A 14 0.84 -3.22 1.70
C LEU A 14 1.45 -2.33 2.79
N VAL A 15 0.59 -1.68 3.57
CA VAL A 15 0.99 -0.96 4.79
C VAL A 15 0.40 -1.71 5.99
N GLN A 16 1.21 -1.92 7.02
CA GLN A 16 0.75 -2.43 8.31
C GLN A 16 0.88 -1.32 9.36
N SER A 17 -0.05 -1.29 10.32
CA SER A 17 0.01 -0.42 11.50
C SER A 17 -0.55 -1.18 12.70
N CYS A 18 -0.10 -0.90 13.92
CA CYS A 18 -0.71 -1.50 15.11
C CYS A 18 -1.60 -0.51 15.86
N GLU A 19 -2.69 -0.98 16.45
CA GLU A 19 -3.72 -0.16 17.13
C GLU A 19 -3.13 0.71 18.26
N GLU A 20 -2.18 0.17 19.01
CA GLU A 20 -1.56 0.79 20.18
C GLU A 20 -0.13 1.29 19.89
N ASP A 21 0.30 1.28 18.62
CA ASP A 21 1.64 1.72 18.26
C ASP A 21 1.85 3.22 18.52
N HIS A 22 2.61 3.51 19.58
CA HIS A 22 2.97 4.87 19.97
C HIS A 22 3.74 5.65 18.88
N LEU A 23 4.34 4.97 17.89
CA LEU A 23 5.00 5.60 16.75
C LEU A 23 4.03 6.18 15.71
N ASN A 24 2.74 5.83 15.77
CA ASN A 24 1.69 6.50 15.00
C ASN A 24 1.51 7.98 15.40
N GLY A 25 2.13 8.39 16.52
CA GLY A 25 2.08 9.74 17.07
C GLY A 25 0.87 9.97 17.98
N SER A 26 0.74 11.20 18.48
CA SER A 26 -0.21 11.54 19.56
C SER A 26 -1.69 11.31 19.23
N ARG A 27 -2.04 11.13 17.95
CA ARG A 27 -3.41 10.89 17.48
C ARG A 27 -3.63 9.44 17.03
N GLY A 28 -2.65 8.55 17.25
CA GLY A 28 -2.73 7.13 16.91
C GLY A 28 -3.06 6.90 15.44
N LEU A 29 -3.90 5.91 15.16
CA LEU A 29 -4.32 5.52 13.81
C LEU A 29 -4.89 6.67 12.98
N LYS A 30 -5.46 7.72 13.59
CA LYS A 30 -5.94 8.88 12.83
C LYS A 30 -4.82 9.56 12.03
N ASN A 31 -3.60 9.59 12.57
CA ASN A 31 -2.45 10.08 11.81
C ASN A 31 -2.12 9.14 10.64
N VAL A 32 -2.19 7.83 10.85
CA VAL A 32 -1.96 6.83 9.79
C VAL A 32 -3.00 6.97 8.67
N ASP A 33 -4.28 7.07 9.02
CA ASP A 33 -5.39 7.20 8.07
C ASP A 33 -5.20 8.42 7.16
N GLU A 34 -4.85 9.57 7.75
CA GLU A 34 -4.58 10.81 6.99
C GLU A 34 -3.39 10.64 6.02
N GLN A 35 -2.37 9.87 6.39
CA GLN A 35 -1.26 9.57 5.50
C GLN A 35 -1.66 8.60 4.38
N LEU A 36 -2.52 7.62 4.68
CA LEU A 36 -3.00 6.67 3.68
C LEU A 36 -3.98 7.28 2.69
N GLU A 37 -4.76 8.30 3.07
CA GLU A 37 -5.58 9.03 2.11
C GLU A 37 -4.73 9.67 1.00
N ILE A 38 -3.56 10.22 1.34
CA ILE A 38 -2.60 10.77 0.34
C ILE A 38 -2.15 9.66 -0.62
N VAL A 39 -1.86 8.47 -0.11
CA VAL A 39 -1.46 7.32 -0.92
C VAL A 39 -2.62 6.86 -1.81
N ARG A 40 -3.84 6.72 -1.25
CA ARG A 40 -5.05 6.33 -1.99
C ARG A 40 -5.32 7.28 -3.16
N ASP A 41 -5.13 8.57 -2.97
CA ASP A 41 -5.29 9.55 -4.04
C ASP A 41 -4.26 9.36 -5.17
N ALA A 42 -3.00 9.04 -4.85
CA ALA A 42 -1.99 8.73 -5.86
C ALA A 42 -2.35 7.48 -6.69
N TYR A 43 -2.75 6.38 -6.04
CA TYR A 43 -3.20 5.16 -6.74
C TYR A 43 -4.45 5.40 -7.58
N LYS A 44 -5.39 6.21 -7.07
CA LYS A 44 -6.59 6.63 -7.81
C LYS A 44 -6.25 7.42 -9.06
N LEU A 45 -5.30 8.36 -9.00
CA LEU A 45 -4.86 9.15 -10.15
C LEU A 45 -4.27 8.27 -11.25
N LEU A 46 -3.57 7.20 -10.90
CA LEU A 46 -2.98 6.24 -11.83
C LEU A 46 -3.92 5.09 -12.23
N GLY A 47 -5.19 5.13 -11.80
CA GLY A 47 -6.19 4.12 -12.14
C GLY A 47 -5.98 2.75 -11.48
N ARG A 48 -5.21 2.67 -10.38
CA ARG A 48 -4.85 1.43 -9.67
C ARG A 48 -5.38 1.40 -8.23
N ARG A 49 -6.66 1.68 -8.04
CA ARG A 49 -7.28 1.82 -6.70
C ARG A 49 -7.15 0.58 -5.81
N ASP A 50 -7.05 -0.58 -6.43
CA ASP A 50 -6.85 -1.89 -5.83
C ASP A 50 -5.39 -2.20 -5.48
N GLY A 51 -4.43 -1.37 -5.91
CA GLY A 51 -3.01 -1.58 -5.65
C GLY A 51 -2.53 -1.20 -4.24
N LEU A 52 -3.41 -0.73 -3.36
CA LEU A 52 -3.06 -0.37 -1.98
C LEU A 52 -3.90 -1.17 -0.99
N ARG A 53 -3.22 -1.86 -0.07
CA ARG A 53 -3.82 -2.54 1.09
C ARG A 53 -3.28 -1.96 2.39
N HIS A 54 -4.15 -1.85 3.38
CA HIS A 54 -3.78 -1.47 4.74
C HIS A 54 -4.33 -2.49 5.72
N GLU A 55 -3.46 -3.03 6.54
CA GLU A 55 -3.80 -3.91 7.66
C GLU A 55 -3.55 -3.18 8.98
N VAL A 56 -4.53 -3.24 9.88
CA VAL A 56 -4.39 -2.77 11.25
C VAL A 56 -4.30 -4.00 12.16
N CYS A 57 -3.13 -4.17 12.79
CA CYS A 57 -2.82 -5.27 13.70
C CYS A 57 -3.17 -4.88 15.15
N PRO A 58 -3.68 -5.81 15.98
CA PRO A 58 -3.96 -5.52 17.38
C PRO A 58 -2.68 -5.39 18.20
N GLY A 59 -2.66 -4.47 19.19
CA GLY A 59 -1.58 -4.32 20.16
C GLY A 59 -0.52 -3.27 19.81
N GLU A 60 0.62 -3.36 20.52
CA GLU A 60 1.75 -2.42 20.50
C GLU A 60 2.61 -2.55 19.22
N HIS A 61 3.72 -1.82 19.12
CA HIS A 61 4.62 -1.86 17.97
C HIS A 61 5.21 -3.26 17.69
N HIS A 62 4.77 -3.92 16.62
CA HIS A 62 5.30 -5.20 16.15
C HIS A 62 5.04 -5.40 14.64
N LEU A 63 5.59 -6.47 14.08
CA LEU A 63 5.25 -6.95 12.74
C LEU A 63 4.03 -7.88 12.83
N GLY A 64 2.94 -7.54 12.14
CA GLY A 64 1.76 -8.40 12.04
C GLY A 64 2.08 -9.70 11.32
N VAL A 65 1.91 -10.83 11.99
CA VAL A 65 2.17 -12.18 11.43
C VAL A 65 0.93 -13.02 11.26
N THR A 66 -0.22 -12.57 11.78
CA THR A 66 -1.48 -13.32 11.76
C THR A 66 -1.95 -13.64 10.35
N TYR A 67 -1.82 -12.67 9.43
CA TYR A 67 -2.25 -12.79 8.03
C TYR A 67 -1.09 -12.63 7.04
N LEU A 68 0.15 -12.80 7.51
CA LEU A 68 1.35 -12.51 6.71
C LEU A 68 1.43 -13.37 5.44
N ALA A 69 0.95 -14.62 5.49
CA ALA A 69 0.93 -15.48 4.32
C ALA A 69 -0.06 -14.95 3.27
N GLU A 70 -1.28 -14.60 3.68
CA GLU A 70 -2.32 -14.04 2.82
C GLU A 70 -1.94 -12.66 2.25
N ASP A 71 -1.18 -11.89 3.02
CA ASP A 71 -0.65 -10.59 2.61
C ASP A 71 0.46 -10.72 1.56
N ILE A 72 1.34 -11.71 1.70
CA ILE A 72 2.35 -12.05 0.69
C ILE A 72 1.66 -12.56 -0.59
N GLU A 73 0.69 -13.46 -0.46
CA GLU A 73 -0.09 -13.96 -1.60
C GLU A 73 -0.82 -12.82 -2.32
N TRP A 74 -1.37 -11.85 -1.58
CA TRP A 74 -1.98 -10.65 -2.14
C TRP A 74 -0.96 -9.79 -2.90
N LEU A 75 0.24 -9.55 -2.35
CA LEU A 75 1.28 -8.82 -3.04
C LEU A 75 1.68 -9.52 -4.35
N ASP A 76 1.93 -10.82 -4.31
CA ASP A 76 2.32 -11.62 -5.47
C ASP A 76 1.27 -11.58 -6.58
N SER A 77 -0.02 -11.66 -6.22
CA SER A 77 -1.10 -11.61 -7.21
C SER A 77 -1.19 -10.24 -7.91
N HIS A 78 -0.94 -9.14 -7.20
CA HIS A 78 -1.05 -7.78 -7.75
C HIS A 78 0.21 -7.33 -8.51
N VAL A 79 1.38 -7.91 -8.21
CA VAL A 79 2.62 -7.66 -8.98
C VAL A 79 2.46 -8.17 -10.41
N ALA A 80 1.85 -9.34 -10.61
CA ALA A 80 1.61 -9.93 -11.93
C ALA A 80 0.77 -9.02 -12.84
N GLU A 81 -0.16 -8.25 -12.27
CA GLU A 81 -1.05 -7.32 -12.98
C GLU A 81 -0.41 -5.94 -13.23
N CYS A 82 0.69 -5.64 -12.53
CA CYS A 82 1.42 -4.37 -12.65
C CYS A 82 2.59 -4.45 -13.65
N ALA A 83 2.97 -5.65 -14.08
CA ALA A 83 3.97 -5.83 -15.12
C ALA A 83 3.52 -5.07 -16.38
N PRO A 84 4.36 -4.19 -16.95
CA PRO A 84 4.02 -3.56 -18.21
C PRO A 84 3.77 -4.68 -19.21
N VAL A 85 2.57 -4.69 -19.79
CA VAL A 85 2.37 -5.34 -21.07
C VAL A 85 3.28 -4.56 -22.02
N HIS A 86 4.50 -5.04 -22.21
CA HIS A 86 5.33 -4.62 -23.33
C HIS A 86 4.55 -5.05 -24.58
N SER A 87 3.64 -4.19 -25.05
CA SER A 87 3.16 -4.22 -26.41
C SER A 87 4.29 -3.63 -27.26
N PRO A 88 4.97 -4.40 -28.12
CA PRO A 88 6.06 -3.88 -28.94
C PRO A 88 5.61 -2.89 -30.02
N SER A 89 4.32 -2.55 -30.08
CA SER A 89 3.69 -1.89 -31.24
C SER A 89 3.56 -0.36 -31.14
N ALA A 90 3.99 0.28 -30.06
CA ALA A 90 3.78 1.73 -29.88
C ALA A 90 5.00 2.61 -30.23
N CYS A 91 6.00 2.07 -30.93
CA CYS A 91 7.11 2.84 -31.49
C CYS A 91 7.20 2.66 -33.01
N CYS A 92 6.12 2.96 -33.72
CA CYS A 92 6.15 3.30 -35.14
C CYS A 92 5.01 4.31 -35.36
N GLU A 93 5.34 5.59 -35.34
CA GLU A 93 5.14 6.59 -36.41
C GLU A 93 5.66 7.96 -35.96
#